data_AF-H6QSV2-F1
#
_entry.id   AF-H6QSV2-F1
#
_cell.length_a   1.000
_cell.length_b   1.000
_cell.length_c   1.000
_cell.angle_alpha   90.00
_cell.angle_beta   90.00
_cell.angle_gamma   90.00
#
_symmetry.space_group_name_H-M   'P 1'
#
loop_
_entity.id
_entity.type
_entity.pdbx_description
1 polymer ?
#
loop_
_entity_poly.entity_id
_entity_poly.type
_entity_poly.pdbx_seq_one_letter_code
_entity_poly.pdbx_strand_id
1 'polypeptide(L)'
;MADMSSSATMNRFQEVCHALLRMVEERSPGLSQTLPSSFPGVDDTSRMSRSQLGVLISELQAVGWGALKRMDRLLKTDKHSKSFVTNSTELSMGLFKERCYEVVGILEEGAILAVRVQLQ
;
A
#
# COMPACT_ATOMS: atom_id res chain seq x y z
N MET A 1 8.28 -14.83 19.36
CA MET A 1 6.87 -15.02 18.93
C MET A 1 6.66 -14.06 17.79
N ALA A 2 6.25 -14.54 16.62
CA ALA A 2 5.97 -13.68 15.47
C ALA A 2 4.74 -12.84 15.82
N ASP A 3 4.93 -11.53 16.01
CA ASP A 3 3.82 -10.60 16.12
C ASP A 3 3.09 -10.64 14.79
N MET A 4 1.89 -11.23 14.81
CA MET A 4 0.91 -11.04 13.76
C MET A 4 0.76 -9.53 13.59
N SER A 5 1.20 -8.98 12.45
CA SER A 5 0.91 -7.60 12.12
C SER A 5 -0.59 -7.37 12.35
N SER A 6 -0.92 -6.46 13.26
CA SER A 6 -2.32 -6.29 13.68
C SER A 6 -3.22 -6.01 12.48
N SER A 7 -4.51 -6.36 12.56
CA SER A 7 -5.48 -6.02 11.50
C SER A 7 -5.43 -4.53 11.16
N ALA A 8 -5.21 -3.66 12.15
CA ALA A 8 -5.02 -2.23 11.98
C ALA A 8 -3.77 -1.90 11.15
N THR A 9 -2.62 -2.54 11.44
CA THR A 9 -1.38 -2.37 10.67
C THR A 9 -1.57 -2.76 9.20
N MET A 10 -2.23 -3.89 8.93
CA MET A 10 -2.48 -4.34 7.55
C MET A 10 -3.59 -3.56 6.86
N ASN A 11 -4.54 -3.01 7.61
CA ASN A 11 -5.49 -2.06 7.05
C ASN A 11 -4.77 -0.77 6.59
N ARG A 12 -3.90 -0.23 7.43
CA ARG A 12 -3.08 0.93 7.04
C ARG A 12 -2.19 0.61 5.83
N PHE A 13 -1.60 -0.59 5.78
CA PHE A 13 -0.84 -1.04 4.62
C PHE A 13 -1.66 -0.95 3.33
N GLN A 14 -2.86 -1.53 3.30
CA GLN A 14 -3.68 -1.53 2.09
C GLN A 14 -4.14 -0.11 1.70
N GLU A 15 -4.48 0.72 2.68
CA GLU A 15 -4.89 2.12 2.44
C GLU A 15 -3.76 2.93 1.78
N VAL A 16 -2.54 2.83 2.31
CA VAL A 16 -1.37 3.56 1.77
C VAL A 16 -1.04 3.06 0.37
N CYS A 17 -1.10 1.74 0.12
CA CYS A 17 -0.86 1.16 -1.20
C CYS A 17 -1.90 1.63 -2.23
N HIS A 18 -3.18 1.72 -1.84
CA HIS A 18 -4.24 2.27 -2.69
C HIS A 18 -4.07 3.76 -2.96
N ALA A 19 -3.66 4.54 -1.95
CA ALA A 19 -3.38 5.95 -2.11
C ALA A 19 -2.25 6.18 -3.15
N LEU A 20 -1.16 5.41 -3.04
CA LEU A 20 -0.05 5.43 -3.99
C LEU A 20 -0.51 5.09 -5.42
N LEU A 21 -1.32 4.04 -5.59
CA LEU A 21 -1.88 3.69 -6.90
C LEU A 21 -2.72 4.83 -7.48
N ARG A 22 -3.60 5.44 -6.67
CA ARG A 22 -4.42 6.56 -7.13
C ARG A 22 -3.60 7.77 -7.55
N MET A 23 -2.53 8.09 -6.84
CA MET A 23 -1.62 9.17 -7.25
C MET A 23 -1.07 8.95 -8.67
N VAL A 24 -0.80 7.70 -9.07
CA VAL A 24 -0.33 7.37 -10.43
C VAL A 24 -1.48 7.41 -11.44
N GLU A 25 -2.65 6.86 -11.09
CA GLU A 25 -3.82 6.80 -11.97
C GLU A 25 -4.38 8.20 -12.29
N GLU A 26 -4.48 9.08 -11.30
CA GLU A 26 -4.98 10.46 -11.44
C GLU A 26 -4.09 11.31 -12.38
N ARG A 27 -2.82 10.95 -12.52
CA ARG A 27 -1.83 11.67 -13.35
C ARG A 27 -1.58 11.02 -14.70
N SER A 28 -2.31 9.94 -14.99
CA SER A 28 -2.18 9.14 -16.21
C SER A 28 -3.46 9.19 -17.03
N PRO A 29 -3.51 9.96 -18.13
CA PRO A 29 -4.71 10.09 -18.95
C PRO A 29 -5.22 8.74 -19.50
N GLY A 30 -6.54 8.53 -19.42
CA GLY A 30 -7.21 7.34 -19.95
C GLY A 30 -7.19 6.11 -19.04
N LEU A 31 -6.70 6.23 -17.80
CA LEU A 31 -6.84 5.17 -16.80
C LEU A 31 -8.14 5.35 -15.99
N SER A 32 -8.84 4.24 -15.78
CA SER A 32 -9.88 4.17 -14.77
C SER A 32 -9.25 4.21 -13.38
N GLN A 33 -9.77 5.08 -12.52
CA GLN A 33 -9.33 5.19 -11.14
C GLN A 33 -9.83 3.98 -10.33
N THR A 34 -8.93 3.37 -9.59
CA THR A 34 -9.24 2.28 -8.68
C THR A 34 -10.00 2.83 -7.48
N LEU A 35 -11.16 2.25 -7.21
CA LEU A 35 -11.96 2.61 -6.04
C LEU A 35 -11.23 2.19 -4.75
N PRO A 36 -11.29 2.99 -3.68
CA PRO A 36 -10.77 2.58 -2.39
C PRO A 36 -11.47 1.31 -1.90
N SER A 37 -10.67 0.36 -1.43
CA SER A 37 -11.19 -0.80 -0.69
C SER A 37 -11.59 -0.35 0.71
N SER A 38 -12.83 -0.62 1.12
CA SER A 38 -13.32 -0.32 2.48
C SER A 38 -13.56 -1.62 3.23
N PHE A 39 -13.04 -1.70 4.44
CA PHE A 39 -13.19 -2.84 5.35
C PHE A 39 -13.90 -2.37 6.62
N PRO A 40 -15.24 -2.33 6.65
CA PRO A 40 -15.98 -1.88 7.82
C PRO A 40 -15.68 -2.78 9.04
N GLY A 41 -15.45 -2.16 10.19
CA GLY A 41 -15.24 -2.90 11.44
C GLY A 41 -13.84 -3.52 11.60
N VAL A 42 -12.88 -3.16 10.74
CA VAL A 42 -11.48 -3.63 10.86
C VAL A 42 -10.80 -3.22 12.17
N ASP A 43 -11.34 -2.20 12.84
CA ASP A 43 -10.91 -1.69 14.14
C ASP A 43 -11.50 -2.46 15.33
N ASP A 44 -12.59 -3.22 15.13
CA ASP A 44 -13.24 -4.04 16.17
C ASP A 44 -13.13 -5.53 15.86
N THR A 45 -11.91 -6.06 16.02
CA THR A 45 -11.62 -7.49 15.87
C THR A 45 -11.80 -8.28 17.17
N SER A 46 -12.31 -7.63 18.24
CA SER A 46 -12.42 -8.22 19.59
C SER A 46 -13.26 -9.49 19.66
N ARG A 47 -14.21 -9.63 18.73
CA ARG A 47 -15.13 -10.78 18.61
C ARG A 47 -14.68 -11.83 17.60
N MET A 48 -13.55 -11.62 16.93
CA MET A 48 -13.04 -12.55 15.91
C MET A 48 -12.23 -13.67 16.55
N SER A 49 -12.44 -14.89 16.07
CA SER A 49 -11.54 -16.00 16.39
C SER A 49 -10.17 -15.77 15.73
N ARG A 50 -9.14 -16.49 16.21
CA ARG A 50 -7.80 -16.42 15.61
C ARG A 50 -7.79 -16.77 14.12
N SER A 51 -8.62 -17.72 13.67
CA SER A 51 -8.70 -18.08 12.25
C SER A 51 -9.38 -16.98 11.44
N GLN A 52 -10.45 -16.38 11.94
CA GLN A 52 -11.12 -15.25 11.29
C GLN A 52 -10.18 -14.05 11.18
N LEU A 53 -9.42 -13.75 12.24
CA LEU A 53 -8.44 -12.67 12.24
C LEU A 53 -7.32 -12.93 11.22
N GLY A 54 -6.84 -14.17 11.12
CA GLY A 54 -5.85 -14.57 10.12
C GLY A 54 -6.35 -14.38 8.68
N VAL A 55 -7.61 -14.72 8.40
CA VAL A 55 -8.23 -14.49 7.08
C VAL A 55 -8.30 -13.00 6.75
N LEU A 56 -8.79 -12.18 7.70
CA LEU A 56 -8.87 -10.73 7.52
C LEU A 56 -7.48 -10.11 7.23
N ILE A 57 -6.47 -10.48 8.02
CA ILE A 57 -5.09 -10.02 7.81
C ILE A 57 -4.59 -10.39 6.39
N SER A 58 -4.86 -11.61 5.95
CA SER A 58 -4.48 -12.08 4.61
C SER A 58 -5.20 -11.32 3.49
N GLU A 59 -6.49 -11.03 3.65
CA GLU A 59 -7.26 -10.25 2.68
C GLU A 59 -6.74 -8.81 2.57
N LEU A 60 -6.49 -8.14 3.71
CA LEU A 60 -5.91 -6.80 3.74
C LEU A 60 -4.54 -6.77 3.05
N GLN A 61 -3.68 -7.75 3.34
CA GLN A 61 -2.39 -7.90 2.66
C GLN A 61 -2.56 -8.09 1.15
N ALA A 62 -3.45 -8.98 0.72
CA ALA A 62 -3.69 -9.27 -0.69
C ALA A 62 -4.13 -8.02 -1.46
N VAL A 63 -5.00 -7.20 -0.85
CA VAL A 63 -5.45 -5.93 -1.43
C VAL A 63 -4.29 -4.95 -1.57
N GLY A 64 -3.51 -4.72 -0.50
CA GLY A 64 -2.36 -3.82 -0.56
C GLY A 64 -1.31 -4.25 -1.60
N TRP A 65 -0.98 -5.55 -1.65
CA TRP A 65 -0.09 -6.10 -2.67
C TRP A 65 -0.64 -5.97 -4.09
N GLY A 66 -1.94 -6.15 -4.27
CA GLY A 66 -2.61 -5.95 -5.56
C GLY A 66 -2.43 -4.52 -6.06
N ALA A 67 -2.63 -3.53 -5.19
CA ALA A 67 -2.45 -2.11 -5.52
C ALA A 67 -0.98 -1.79 -5.88
N LEU A 68 -0.01 -2.27 -5.09
CA LEU A 68 1.42 -2.05 -5.37
C LEU A 68 1.86 -2.66 -6.70
N LYS A 69 1.45 -3.91 -7.00
CA LYS A 69 1.79 -4.58 -8.27
C LYS A 69 1.22 -3.82 -9.46
N ARG A 70 0.00 -3.31 -9.33
CA ARG A 70 -0.63 -2.49 -10.38
C ARG A 70 0.10 -1.17 -10.56
N MET A 71 0.43 -0.47 -9.47
CA MET A 71 1.21 0.76 -9.51
C MET A 71 2.58 0.54 -10.18
N ASP A 72 3.33 -0.48 -9.78
CA ASP A 72 4.62 -0.84 -10.36
C ASP A 72 4.50 -1.11 -11.88
N ARG A 73 3.47 -1.86 -12.30
CA ARG A 73 3.21 -2.11 -13.72
C ARG A 73 2.93 -0.82 -14.50
N LEU A 74 2.16 0.11 -13.93
CA LEU A 74 1.90 1.41 -14.54
C LEU A 74 3.20 2.21 -14.66
N LEU A 75 3.98 2.32 -13.60
CA LEU A 75 5.24 3.07 -13.59
C LEU A 75 6.35 2.44 -14.45
N LYS A 76 6.27 1.13 -14.74
CA LYS A 76 7.14 0.47 -15.73
C LYS A 76 6.71 0.72 -17.18
N THR A 77 5.50 1.21 -17.40
CA THR A 77 4.99 1.53 -18.73
C THR A 77 5.38 2.97 -19.09
N ASP A 78 6.24 3.14 -20.10
CA ASP A 78 6.83 4.43 -20.49
C ASP A 78 5.79 5.57 -20.66
N LYS A 79 4.64 5.27 -21.28
CA LYS A 79 3.54 6.24 -21.41
C LYS A 79 3.06 6.77 -20.06
N HIS A 80 2.84 5.88 -19.09
CA HIS A 80 2.27 6.21 -17.80
C HIS A 80 3.30 6.82 -16.87
N SER A 81 4.55 6.36 -16.89
CA SER A 81 5.63 6.98 -16.11
C SER A 81 5.94 8.40 -16.57
N LYS A 82 6.01 8.65 -17.88
CA LYS A 82 6.16 10.01 -18.44
C LYS A 82 5.00 10.91 -18.07
N SER A 83 3.77 10.40 -18.19
CA SER A 83 2.57 11.15 -17.79
C SER A 83 2.59 11.49 -16.30
N PHE A 84 2.92 10.52 -15.45
CA PHE A 84 3.03 10.70 -14.01
C PHE A 84 4.03 11.80 -13.65
N VAL A 85 5.25 11.74 -14.19
CA VAL A 85 6.30 12.75 -13.93
C VAL A 85 5.90 14.13 -14.49
N THR A 86 5.37 14.18 -15.71
CA THR A 86 5.01 15.45 -16.38
C THR A 86 3.87 16.17 -15.67
N ASN A 87 2.90 15.41 -15.12
CA ASN A 87 1.71 15.95 -14.48
C ASN A 87 1.85 16.08 -12.94
N SER A 88 3.03 15.79 -12.40
CA SER A 88 3.33 15.90 -10.97
C SER A 88 4.07 17.18 -10.65
N THR A 89 3.82 17.72 -9.46
CA THR A 89 4.60 18.81 -8.88
C THR A 89 5.67 18.23 -7.96
N GLU A 90 6.65 19.07 -7.57
CA GLU A 90 7.63 18.69 -6.56
C GLU A 90 6.95 18.24 -5.25
N LEU A 91 5.92 18.96 -4.83
CA LEU A 91 5.11 18.60 -3.65
C LEU A 91 4.45 17.22 -3.79
N SER A 92 3.82 16.93 -4.93
CA SER A 92 3.16 15.63 -5.12
C SER A 92 4.16 14.48 -5.22
N MET A 93 5.35 14.72 -5.78
CA MET A 93 6.45 13.75 -5.79
C MET A 93 7.05 13.53 -4.39
N GLY A 94 7.15 14.59 -3.58
CA GLY A 94 7.52 14.51 -2.18
C GLY A 94 6.56 13.62 -1.39
N LEU A 95 5.27 13.87 -1.52
CA LEU A 95 4.23 13.04 -0.90
C LEU A 95 4.29 11.59 -1.40
N PHE A 96 4.48 11.36 -2.70
CA PHE A 96 4.61 10.01 -3.26
C PHE A 96 5.78 9.25 -2.63
N LYS A 97 6.92 9.92 -2.47
CA LYS A 97 8.12 9.38 -1.83
C LYS A 97 7.86 9.04 -0.36
N GLU A 98 7.24 9.94 0.39
CA GLU A 98 6.88 9.72 1.81
C GLU A 98 5.97 8.51 1.98
N ARG A 99 4.95 8.36 1.12
CA ARG A 99 4.06 7.20 1.14
C ARG A 99 4.76 5.89 0.78
N CYS A 100 5.71 5.91 -0.15
CA CYS A 100 6.55 4.75 -0.43
C CYS A 100 7.37 4.34 0.80
N TYR A 101 7.93 5.29 1.56
CA TYR A 101 8.65 4.97 2.80
C TYR A 101 7.72 4.50 3.91
N GLU A 102 6.50 5.03 4.00
CA GLU A 102 5.49 4.55 4.93
C GLU A 102 5.16 3.07 4.68
N VAL A 103 5.00 2.66 3.40
CA VAL A 103 4.83 1.24 3.06
C VAL A 103 6.01 0.39 3.53
N VAL A 104 7.24 0.86 3.30
CA VAL A 104 8.45 0.13 3.74
C VAL A 104 8.45 -0.01 5.27
N GLY A 105 8.18 1.07 6.01
CA GLY A 105 8.12 1.04 7.47
C GLY A 105 7.07 0.06 7.99
N ILE A 106 5.86 0.06 7.42
CA ILE A 106 4.80 -0.89 7.80
C ILE A 106 5.23 -2.34 7.56
N LEU A 107 5.91 -2.62 6.45
CA LEU A 107 6.38 -3.97 6.12
C LEU A 107 7.57 -4.41 6.99
N GLU A 108 8.44 -3.49 7.42
CA GLU A 108 9.51 -3.75 8.38
C GLU A 108 8.94 -4.02 9.79
N GLU A 109 7.99 -3.20 10.25
CA GLU A 109 7.29 -3.39 11.53
C GLU A 109 6.52 -4.71 11.59
N GLY A 110 5.90 -5.11 10.47
CA GLY A 110 5.19 -6.40 10.36
C GLY A 110 6.10 -7.62 10.26
N ALA A 111 7.43 -7.45 10.33
CA ALA A 111 8.44 -8.49 10.05
C ALA A 111 8.25 -9.19 8.69
N ILE A 112 7.62 -8.49 7.73
CA ILE A 112 7.39 -8.98 6.36
C ILE A 112 8.64 -8.72 5.51
N LEU A 113 9.37 -7.64 5.79
CA LEU A 113 10.71 -7.38 5.27
C LEU A 113 11.75 -7.67 6.35
N ALA A 114 12.88 -8.27 5.95
CA ALA A 114 14.06 -8.27 6.80
C ALA A 114 14.51 -6.82 7.02
N VAL A 115 14.75 -6.43 8.27
CA VAL A 115 15.28 -5.11 8.63
C VAL A 115 16.49 -4.80 7.74
N ARG A 116 16.46 -3.66 7.04
CA ARG A 116 17.61 -3.22 6.26
C ARG A 116 18.78 -2.97 7.23
N VAL A 117 19.74 -3.90 7.26
CA VAL A 117 21.04 -3.64 7.88
C VAL A 117 21.70 -2.54 7.04
N GLN A 118 21.66 -1.32 7.55
CA GLN A 118 22.54 -0.26 7.08
C GLN A 118 23.97 -0.67 7.44
N LEU A 119 24.72 -1.19 6.47
CA LEU A 119 26.17 -1.29 6.59
C LEU A 119 26.69 0.16 6.64
N GLN A 120 27.27 0.50 7.80
CA GLN A 120 27.99 1.76 8.04
C GLN A 120 29.23 1.87 7.16
#